data_AF-A0A106C1I2-F1
#
_entry.id   AF-A0A106C1I2-F1
#
_cell.length_a   1.000
_cell.length_b   1.000
_cell.length_c   1.000
_cell.angle_alpha   90.00
_cell.angle_beta   90.00
_cell.angle_gamma   90.00
#
_symmetry.space_group_name_H-M   'P 1'
#
loop_
_entity.id
_entity.type
_entity.pdbx_description
1 polymer ?
#
loop_
_entity_poly.entity_id
_entity_poly.type
_entity_poly.pdbx_seq_one_letter_code
_entity_poly.pdbx_strand_id
1 'polypeptide(L)'
;MHHHVFKQPCVSEITQSTVLALSLPDSVSDLLVLSTMSNPLVEFVVSQVKHTQATLIMRIQPFLTFTFEHTQPIIEMTVQQRSVGQGIKLYPSMGVAPRVCIEQLRNGITINIQPADDVHFSLSPKARFELVTLENDLRILSEPQPLVMAKAILGRKFDYDEPSTMLAVHISELEQVRRELRDYLKGESGKIHPGVSTELLKLDHLLQNKHQWLLRTYHQSLERSNLGRSSNEQIFNHEQLQRKLDCFELLAPKDVSEMVNKLCDDDL
;
A
#
# COMPACT_ATOMS: atom_id res chain seq x y z
N MET A 1 8.16 6.36 -21.26
CA MET A 1 7.69 7.71 -20.88
C MET A 1 6.36 7.59 -20.16
N HIS A 2 6.33 7.69 -18.83
CA HIS A 2 5.07 7.66 -18.07
C HIS A 2 4.42 9.05 -18.15
N HIS A 3 3.29 9.15 -18.86
CA HIS A 3 2.47 10.37 -18.87
C HIS A 3 1.80 10.49 -17.50
N HIS A 4 2.28 11.42 -16.68
CA HIS A 4 1.58 11.80 -15.44
C HIS A 4 0.31 12.57 -15.81
N VAL A 5 -0.86 11.94 -15.64
CA VAL A 5 -2.15 12.57 -15.93
C VAL A 5 -2.58 13.40 -14.73
N PHE A 6 -2.07 14.61 -14.62
CA PHE A 6 -2.58 15.57 -13.65
C PHE A 6 -3.82 16.30 -14.18
N LYS A 7 -4.64 16.87 -13.26
CA LYS A 7 -5.52 17.98 -13.63
C LYS A 7 -4.70 19.14 -14.20
N GLN A 8 -5.36 20.02 -14.95
CA GLN A 8 -4.75 21.27 -15.39
C GLN A 8 -4.16 22.01 -14.17
N PRO A 9 -2.96 22.60 -14.31
CA PRO A 9 -2.32 23.30 -13.21
C PRO A 9 -3.24 24.43 -12.71
N CYS A 10 -3.50 24.45 -11.41
CA CYS A 10 -4.24 25.53 -10.78
C CYS A 10 -3.29 26.43 -9.99
N VAL A 11 -3.56 27.73 -10.02
CA VAL A 11 -2.84 28.71 -9.20
C VAL A 11 -3.66 28.93 -7.93
N SER A 12 -3.01 28.88 -6.78
CA SER A 12 -3.64 29.11 -5.49
C SER A 12 -2.83 30.11 -4.68
N GLU A 13 -3.52 31.13 -4.17
CA GLU A 13 -2.94 32.16 -3.31
C GLU A 13 -3.19 31.77 -1.86
N ILE A 14 -2.09 31.61 -1.12
CA ILE A 14 -2.06 31.26 0.29
C ILE A 14 -1.70 32.52 1.04
N THR A 15 -2.69 33.19 1.63
CA THR A 15 -2.52 34.48 2.31
C THR A 15 -2.21 34.36 3.80
N GLN A 16 -2.31 33.15 4.34
CA GLN A 16 -2.05 32.80 5.74
C GLN A 16 -1.77 31.30 5.87
N SER A 17 -1.37 30.87 7.06
CA SER A 17 -1.16 29.43 7.37
C SER A 17 -2.43 28.63 7.02
N THR A 18 -2.27 27.62 6.18
CA THR A 18 -3.39 26.89 5.57
C THR A 18 -3.10 25.39 5.58
N VAL A 19 -4.13 24.59 5.87
CA VAL A 19 -4.13 23.15 5.71
C VAL A 19 -4.81 22.82 4.40
N LEU A 20 -4.12 22.05 3.57
CA LEU A 20 -4.73 21.38 2.43
C LEU A 20 -5.19 19.99 2.89
N ALA A 21 -6.49 19.77 2.90
CA ALA A 21 -7.06 18.44 3.08
C ALA A 21 -7.26 17.78 1.71
N LEU A 22 -6.68 16.59 1.53
CA LEU A 22 -6.80 15.75 0.35
C LEU A 22 -7.63 14.53 0.70
N SER A 23 -8.63 14.21 -0.12
CA SER A 23 -9.46 13.02 0.07
C SER A 23 -9.76 12.30 -1.23
N LEU A 24 -10.01 11.00 -1.11
CA LEU A 24 -10.51 10.16 -2.21
C LEU A 24 -12.03 9.98 -2.05
N PRO A 25 -12.85 10.39 -3.04
CA PRO A 25 -14.29 10.16 -2.99
C PRO A 25 -14.67 8.68 -2.97
N ASP A 26 -15.77 8.35 -2.29
CA ASP A 26 -16.32 6.98 -2.20
C ASP A 26 -16.72 6.38 -3.56
N SER A 27 -17.02 7.23 -4.54
CA SER A 27 -17.37 6.83 -5.90
C SER A 27 -16.17 6.34 -6.73
N VAL A 28 -14.93 6.59 -6.31
CA VAL A 28 -13.74 6.20 -7.08
C VAL A 28 -13.35 4.76 -6.75
N SER A 29 -13.12 3.95 -7.78
CA SER A 29 -12.69 2.55 -7.65
C SER A 29 -11.24 2.44 -7.18
N ASP A 30 -10.99 1.57 -6.19
CA ASP A 30 -9.64 1.27 -5.68
C ASP A 30 -8.70 0.78 -6.78
N LEU A 31 -9.21 0.04 -7.77
CA LEU A 31 -8.41 -0.48 -8.89
C LEU A 31 -7.79 0.64 -9.74
N LEU A 32 -8.53 1.73 -9.95
CA LEU A 32 -8.02 2.90 -10.67
C LEU A 32 -6.90 3.57 -9.87
N VAL A 33 -7.11 3.72 -8.56
CA VAL A 33 -6.13 4.36 -7.69
C VAL A 33 -4.85 3.52 -7.61
N LEU A 34 -4.95 2.19 -7.47
CA LEU A 34 -3.82 1.26 -7.44
C LEU A 34 -2.87 1.45 -8.63
N SER A 35 -3.42 1.62 -9.84
CA SER A 35 -2.61 1.85 -11.06
C SER A 35 -1.82 3.17 -11.04
N THR A 36 -2.20 4.10 -10.16
CA THR A 36 -1.60 5.44 -10.04
C THR A 36 -0.76 5.62 -8.78
N MET A 37 -0.71 4.64 -7.88
CA MET A 37 0.05 4.71 -6.61
C MET A 37 1.57 4.75 -6.82
N SER A 38 2.04 4.43 -8.03
CA SER A 38 3.43 4.60 -8.45
C SER A 38 3.79 6.06 -8.77
N ASN A 39 2.79 6.92 -8.96
CA ASN A 39 2.93 8.31 -9.40
C ASN A 39 2.72 9.32 -8.25
N PRO A 40 3.22 10.56 -8.41
CA PRO A 40 2.92 11.63 -7.45
C PRO A 40 1.42 11.94 -7.44
N LEU A 41 0.86 12.06 -6.24
CA LEU A 41 -0.55 12.40 -6.03
C LEU A 41 -0.81 13.90 -6.18
N VAL A 42 0.14 14.70 -5.69
CA VAL A 42 0.11 16.15 -5.77
C VAL A 42 1.51 16.68 -6.04
N GLU A 43 1.61 17.75 -6.81
CA GLU A 43 2.81 18.53 -7.05
C GLU A 43 2.51 20.00 -6.73
N PHE A 44 3.41 20.64 -5.97
CA PHE A 44 3.37 22.07 -5.68
C PHE A 44 4.65 22.72 -6.20
N VAL A 45 4.52 23.90 -6.80
CA VAL A 45 5.64 24.76 -7.19
C VAL A 45 5.39 26.15 -6.65
N VAL A 46 6.38 26.69 -5.95
CA VAL A 46 6.31 28.05 -5.41
C VAL A 46 6.55 29.05 -6.55
N SER A 47 5.53 29.85 -6.87
CA SER A 47 5.60 30.87 -7.92
C SER A 47 6.05 32.21 -7.36
N GLN A 48 5.49 32.62 -6.21
CA GLN A 48 5.79 33.89 -5.56
C GLN A 48 5.71 33.74 -4.04
N VAL A 49 6.53 34.49 -3.31
CA VAL A 49 6.49 34.59 -1.85
C VAL A 49 6.64 36.05 -1.45
N LYS A 50 5.81 36.52 -0.52
CA LYS A 50 5.79 37.85 0.07
C LYS A 50 5.42 37.74 1.55
N HIS A 51 6.41 37.47 2.39
CA HIS A 51 6.27 37.37 3.86
C HIS A 51 5.12 36.45 4.30
N THR A 52 3.91 36.97 4.48
CA THR A 52 2.74 36.19 4.91
C THR A 52 1.92 35.62 3.76
N GLN A 53 2.29 35.91 2.51
CA GLN A 53 1.57 35.46 1.33
C GLN A 53 2.47 34.64 0.41
N ALA A 54 1.94 33.57 -0.16
CA ALA A 54 2.61 32.79 -1.18
C ALA A 54 1.63 32.40 -2.30
N THR A 55 2.11 32.40 -3.53
CA THR A 55 1.36 31.89 -4.68
C THR A 55 1.96 30.56 -5.09
N LEU A 56 1.13 29.52 -5.07
CA LEU A 56 1.50 28.15 -5.42
C LEU A 56 0.85 27.76 -6.75
N ILE A 57 1.63 27.11 -7.61
CA ILE A 57 1.10 26.37 -8.75
C ILE A 57 0.97 24.92 -8.29
N MET A 58 -0.24 24.37 -8.37
CA MET A 58 -0.53 23.02 -7.91
C MET A 58 -1.02 22.15 -9.05
N ARG A 59 -0.63 20.89 -9.02
CA ARG A 59 -1.17 19.83 -9.89
C ARG A 59 -1.60 18.67 -9.01
N ILE A 60 -2.85 18.27 -9.14
CA ILE A 60 -3.47 17.23 -8.33
C ILE A 60 -4.00 16.15 -9.27
N GLN A 61 -3.88 14.89 -8.88
CA GLN A 61 -4.46 13.79 -9.64
C GLN A 61 -5.99 13.96 -9.81
N PRO A 62 -6.57 13.61 -10.97
CA PRO A 62 -7.94 13.97 -11.30
C PRO A 62 -9.00 13.33 -10.40
N PHE A 63 -8.70 12.16 -9.84
CA PHE A 63 -9.59 11.43 -8.94
C PHE A 63 -9.58 11.94 -7.49
N LEU A 64 -8.68 12.87 -7.13
CA LEU A 64 -8.64 13.44 -5.79
C LEU A 64 -9.50 14.71 -5.68
N THR A 65 -10.12 14.85 -4.51
CA THR A 65 -10.76 16.07 -4.04
C THR A 65 -9.87 16.77 -3.03
N PHE A 66 -9.94 18.10 -2.99
CA PHE A 66 -9.14 18.89 -2.08
C PHE A 66 -9.91 20.11 -1.55
N THR A 67 -9.62 20.49 -0.32
CA THR A 67 -10.14 21.70 0.32
C THR A 67 -9.01 22.41 1.07
N PHE A 68 -9.12 23.74 1.13
CA PHE A 68 -8.22 24.57 1.91
C PHE A 68 -8.93 25.05 3.16
N GLU A 69 -8.28 24.86 4.30
CA GLU A 69 -8.77 25.29 5.60
C GLU A 69 -7.73 26.19 6.27
N HIS A 70 -8.16 27.33 6.78
CA HIS A 70 -7.26 28.24 7.48
C HIS A 70 -6.92 27.69 8.87
N THR A 71 -5.66 27.82 9.26
CA THR A 71 -5.20 27.29 10.54
C THR A 71 -4.13 28.18 11.15
N GLN A 72 -3.91 28.01 12.45
CA GLN A 72 -2.82 28.71 13.13
C GLN A 72 -1.45 28.13 12.70
N PRO A 73 -0.36 28.90 12.73
CA PRO A 73 0.95 28.36 12.40
C PRO A 73 1.33 27.25 13.39
N ILE A 74 1.48 26.03 12.88
CA ILE A 74 1.91 24.84 13.64
C ILE A 74 3.37 24.54 13.29
N ILE A 75 4.27 24.67 14.26
CA ILE A 75 5.66 24.26 14.06
C ILE A 75 5.74 22.74 14.24
N GLU A 76 5.62 21.99 13.14
CA GLU A 76 5.79 20.54 13.15
C GLU A 76 7.26 20.13 12.95
N MET A 77 7.61 18.89 13.31
CA MET A 77 9.00 18.41 13.33
C MET A 77 9.56 18.02 11.95
N THR A 78 8.73 17.92 10.91
CA THR A 78 9.17 17.53 9.54
C THR A 78 8.80 18.61 8.53
N VAL A 79 9.47 19.75 8.67
CA VAL A 79 9.24 20.91 7.81
C VAL A 79 10.19 20.87 6.62
N GLN A 80 9.63 20.91 5.41
CA GLN A 80 10.39 21.11 4.18
C GLN A 80 10.17 22.54 3.69
N GLN A 81 11.25 23.33 3.68
CA GLN A 81 11.28 24.71 3.20
C GLN A 81 11.46 24.75 1.68
N ARG A 82 10.72 25.63 1.00
CA ARG A 82 10.77 25.83 -0.46
C ARG A 82 10.80 27.32 -0.81
N SER A 83 11.76 27.70 -1.64
CA SER A 83 11.86 29.06 -2.19
C SER A 83 11.17 29.15 -3.56
N VAL A 84 11.09 30.38 -4.10
CA VAL A 84 10.56 30.64 -5.44
C VAL A 84 11.24 29.77 -6.50
N GLY A 85 10.44 29.13 -7.36
CA GLY A 85 10.89 28.21 -8.42
C GLY A 85 11.13 26.77 -7.95
N GLN A 86 11.16 26.53 -6.64
CA GLN A 86 11.26 25.18 -6.09
C GLN A 86 9.88 24.55 -5.91
N GLY A 87 9.85 23.22 -5.87
CA GLY A 87 8.62 22.48 -5.67
C GLY A 87 8.81 21.21 -4.87
N ILE A 88 7.68 20.60 -4.58
CA ILE A 88 7.56 19.42 -3.72
C ILE A 88 6.41 18.56 -4.24
N LYS A 89 6.58 17.25 -4.20
CA LYS A 89 5.60 16.25 -4.61
C LYS A 89 5.21 15.38 -3.42
N LEU A 90 3.94 14.98 -3.40
CA LEU A 90 3.43 14.00 -2.46
C LEU A 90 3.40 12.62 -3.10
N TYR A 91 4.03 11.65 -2.45
CA TYR A 91 4.01 10.25 -2.85
C TYR A 91 3.53 9.36 -1.70
N PRO A 92 2.96 8.18 -2.02
CA PRO A 92 2.84 7.10 -1.03
C PRO A 92 4.22 6.73 -0.50
N SER A 93 4.33 6.52 0.82
CA SER A 93 5.60 6.11 1.44
C SER A 93 6.03 4.74 0.95
N MET A 94 7.31 4.60 0.64
CA MET A 94 7.86 3.34 0.14
C MET A 94 7.70 2.21 1.17
N GLY A 95 7.27 1.03 0.69
CA GLY A 95 7.09 -0.16 1.53
C GLY A 95 5.72 -0.26 2.22
N VAL A 96 4.90 0.78 2.22
CA VAL A 96 3.50 0.69 2.70
C VAL A 96 2.63 -0.03 1.67
N ALA A 97 1.69 -0.87 2.13
CA ALA A 97 0.74 -1.53 1.25
C ALA A 97 -0.20 -0.49 0.60
N PRO A 98 -0.38 -0.50 -0.75
CA PRO A 98 -1.22 0.47 -1.44
C PRO A 98 -2.64 0.59 -0.89
N ARG A 99 -3.23 -0.50 -0.40
CA ARG A 99 -4.55 -0.48 0.24
C ARG A 99 -4.58 0.41 1.49
N VAL A 100 -3.55 0.36 2.33
CA VAL A 100 -3.47 1.20 3.54
C VAL A 100 -3.37 2.67 3.13
N CYS A 101 -2.66 2.97 2.04
CA CYS A 101 -2.62 4.32 1.48
C CYS A 101 -3.98 4.76 0.93
N ILE A 102 -4.72 3.87 0.25
CA ILE A 102 -6.08 4.15 -0.26
C ILE A 102 -7.05 4.41 0.90
N GLU A 103 -7.07 3.53 1.91
CA GLU A 103 -7.90 3.70 3.10
C GLU A 103 -7.58 5.01 3.83
N GLN A 104 -6.30 5.37 3.93
CA GLN A 104 -5.91 6.66 4.50
C GLN A 104 -6.34 7.85 3.62
N LEU A 105 -6.26 7.74 2.28
CA LEU A 105 -6.78 8.77 1.37
C LEU A 105 -8.29 8.95 1.50
N ARG A 106 -9.05 7.88 1.75
CA ARG A 106 -10.49 7.96 2.02
C ARG A 106 -10.78 8.69 3.33
N ASN A 107 -9.98 8.40 4.36
CA ASN A 107 -10.07 9.08 5.66
C ASN A 107 -9.60 10.55 5.61
N GLY A 108 -8.84 10.91 4.57
CA GLY A 108 -8.29 12.25 4.38
C GLY A 108 -6.85 12.38 4.86
N ILE A 109 -6.07 13.17 4.13
CA ILE A 109 -4.68 13.52 4.44
C ILE A 109 -4.58 15.03 4.50
N THR A 110 -3.89 15.54 5.51
CA THR A 110 -3.66 16.96 5.70
C THR A 110 -2.20 17.33 5.43
N ILE A 111 -2.00 18.36 4.62
CA ILE A 111 -0.69 18.97 4.37
C ILE A 111 -0.75 20.40 4.90
N ASN A 112 0.14 20.73 5.82
CA ASN A 112 0.25 22.08 6.37
C ASN A 112 1.15 22.91 5.46
N ILE A 113 0.67 24.09 5.09
CA ILE A 113 1.36 25.04 4.22
C ILE A 113 1.45 26.37 4.96
N GLN A 114 2.68 26.81 5.22
CA GLN A 114 2.94 28.05 5.97
C GLN A 114 3.79 29.00 5.13
N PRO A 115 3.21 30.12 4.67
CA PRO A 115 3.98 31.17 4.03
C PRO A 115 4.76 31.96 5.10
N ALA A 116 6.07 32.03 4.93
CA ALA A 116 6.98 32.93 5.65
C ALA A 116 7.90 33.61 4.61
N ASP A 117 9.17 33.86 4.94
CA ASP A 117 10.16 34.28 3.93
C ASP A 117 10.31 33.24 2.80
N ASP A 118 10.13 31.97 3.15
CA ASP A 118 9.96 30.82 2.25
C ASP A 118 8.68 30.05 2.61
N VAL A 119 8.22 29.17 1.71
CA VAL A 119 7.05 28.33 1.96
C VAL A 119 7.46 27.04 2.66
N HIS A 120 6.85 26.80 3.81
CA HIS A 120 7.09 25.60 4.61
C HIS A 120 5.95 24.60 4.40
N PHE A 121 6.31 23.38 4.04
CA PHE A 121 5.39 22.25 3.91
C PHE A 121 5.66 21.24 5.02
N SER A 122 4.62 20.79 5.71
CA SER A 122 4.73 19.68 6.64
C SER A 122 3.57 18.71 6.52
N LEU A 123 3.83 17.47 6.93
CA LEU A 123 2.87 16.38 6.92
C LEU A 123 2.80 15.78 8.32
N SER A 124 1.61 15.32 8.72
CA SER A 124 1.45 14.61 9.99
C SER A 124 2.40 13.40 10.06
N PRO A 125 3.13 13.19 11.17
CA PRO A 125 4.08 12.06 11.30
C PRO A 125 3.40 10.68 11.27
N LYS A 126 2.08 10.63 11.44
CA LYS A 126 1.28 9.40 11.32
C LYS A 126 0.92 9.05 9.88
N ALA A 127 1.16 9.96 8.94
CA ALA A 127 0.78 9.75 7.55
C ALA A 127 1.68 8.72 6.86
N ARG A 128 1.06 7.84 6.05
CA ARG A 128 1.76 6.86 5.20
C ARG A 128 2.19 7.43 3.86
N PHE A 129 2.46 8.74 3.86
CA PHE A 129 2.85 9.50 2.68
C PHE A 129 4.14 10.23 2.97
N GLU A 130 4.88 10.51 1.92
CA GLU A 130 6.12 11.25 1.99
C GLU A 130 6.08 12.44 1.06
N LEU A 131 6.61 13.55 1.56
CA LEU A 131 6.88 14.73 0.76
C LEU A 131 8.30 14.63 0.22
N VAL A 132 8.44 14.66 -1.09
CA VAL A 132 9.72 14.57 -1.79
C VAL A 132 9.93 15.85 -2.57
N THR A 133 11.10 16.45 -2.38
CA THR A 133 11.47 17.71 -3.02
C THR A 133 11.81 17.45 -4.48
N LEU A 134 11.50 18.39 -5.39
CA LEU A 134 11.71 18.16 -6.82
C LEU A 134 13.18 17.88 -7.17
N GLU A 135 14.12 18.52 -6.47
CA GLU A 135 15.55 18.32 -6.66
C GLU A 135 16.05 16.96 -6.12
N ASN A 136 15.37 16.40 -5.11
CA ASN A 136 15.68 15.07 -4.57
C ASN A 136 14.78 13.97 -5.16
N ASP A 137 13.89 14.31 -6.10
CA ASP A 137 13.06 13.35 -6.83
C ASP A 137 13.91 12.62 -7.88
N LEU A 138 14.82 11.79 -7.37
CA LEU A 138 15.68 10.94 -8.16
C LEU A 138 14.94 9.73 -8.71
N ARG A 139 13.62 9.61 -8.60
CA ARG A 139 12.86 8.44 -9.09
C ARG A 139 12.95 8.26 -10.61
N ILE A 140 13.42 9.28 -11.33
CA ILE A 140 13.76 9.23 -12.77
C ILE A 140 15.22 8.75 -13.00
N LEU A 141 16.10 8.91 -12.01
CA LEU A 141 17.54 8.63 -12.06
C LEU A 141 17.97 7.41 -11.22
N SER A 142 17.12 6.93 -10.31
CA SER A 142 17.37 5.81 -9.42
C SER A 142 16.88 4.50 -10.03
N GLU A 143 17.32 3.39 -9.42
CA GLU A 143 16.98 2.02 -9.83
C GLU A 143 15.52 1.91 -10.29
N PRO A 144 15.24 1.17 -11.37
CA PRO A 144 13.89 0.96 -11.89
C PRO A 144 12.89 0.78 -10.76
N GLN A 145 11.81 1.57 -10.75
CA GLN A 145 10.76 1.47 -9.74
C GLN A 145 10.33 0.01 -9.43
N PRO A 146 10.23 -0.90 -10.42
CA PRO A 146 9.98 -2.32 -10.16
C PRO A 146 11.00 -2.99 -9.23
N LEU A 147 12.30 -2.62 -9.31
CA LEU A 147 13.37 -3.12 -8.43
C LEU A 147 13.21 -2.63 -7.00
N VAL A 148 12.93 -1.34 -6.82
CA VAL A 148 12.76 -0.78 -5.48
C VAL A 148 11.52 -1.38 -4.80
N MET A 149 10.42 -1.54 -5.56
CA MET A 149 9.22 -2.21 -5.06
C MET A 149 9.46 -3.69 -4.75
N ALA A 150 10.22 -4.41 -5.58
CA ALA A 150 10.63 -5.79 -5.31
C ALA A 150 11.43 -5.92 -4.01
N LYS A 151 12.43 -5.06 -3.83
CA LYS A 151 13.25 -5.01 -2.60
C LYS A 151 12.38 -4.69 -1.38
N ALA A 152 11.43 -3.75 -1.49
CA ALA A 152 10.52 -3.39 -0.41
C ALA A 152 9.57 -4.54 -0.03
N ILE A 153 8.97 -5.22 -1.01
CA ILE A 153 8.12 -6.39 -0.75
C ILE A 153 8.92 -7.50 -0.09
N LEU A 154 10.15 -7.77 -0.53
CA LEU A 154 11.02 -8.77 0.08
C LEU A 154 11.40 -8.39 1.53
N GLY A 155 11.60 -7.10 1.81
CA GLY A 155 11.92 -6.59 3.15
C GLY A 155 10.76 -6.63 4.16
N ARG A 156 9.51 -6.80 3.70
CA ARG A 156 8.36 -6.97 4.61
C ARG A 156 8.48 -8.30 5.37
N LYS A 157 8.49 -8.22 6.70
CA LYS A 157 8.47 -9.38 7.60
C LYS A 157 7.18 -10.16 7.41
N PHE A 158 7.26 -11.49 7.53
CA PHE A 158 6.12 -12.37 7.45
C PHE A 158 5.37 -12.37 8.78
N ASP A 159 4.10 -12.01 8.74
CA ASP A 159 3.19 -12.23 9.86
C ASP A 159 2.38 -13.51 9.58
N TYR A 160 2.47 -14.48 10.47
CA TYR A 160 1.86 -15.80 10.31
C TYR A 160 0.37 -15.81 10.69
N ASP A 161 -0.09 -14.75 11.35
CA ASP A 161 -1.47 -14.62 11.84
C ASP A 161 -2.37 -13.78 10.91
N GLU A 162 -1.90 -13.45 9.69
CA GLU A 162 -2.68 -12.69 8.72
C GLU A 162 -3.91 -13.46 8.20
N PRO A 163 -5.08 -12.80 8.06
CA PRO A 163 -6.28 -13.44 7.54
C PRO A 163 -6.12 -13.78 6.04
N SER A 164 -6.83 -14.82 5.59
CA SER A 164 -6.75 -15.33 4.21
C SER A 164 -7.04 -14.28 3.13
N THR A 165 -7.88 -13.29 3.44
CA THR A 165 -8.16 -12.15 2.57
C THR A 165 -6.94 -11.25 2.36
N MET A 166 -6.10 -11.07 3.38
CA MET A 166 -4.87 -10.27 3.31
C MET A 166 -3.78 -11.03 2.55
N LEU A 167 -3.66 -12.34 2.77
CA LEU A 167 -2.75 -13.19 2.01
C LEU A 167 -3.04 -13.14 0.49
N ALA A 168 -4.31 -13.15 0.09
CA ALA A 168 -4.71 -13.03 -1.32
C ALA A 168 -4.31 -11.67 -1.93
N VAL A 169 -4.40 -10.59 -1.16
CA VAL A 169 -3.95 -9.26 -1.58
C VAL A 169 -2.43 -9.23 -1.74
N HIS A 170 -1.69 -9.79 -0.80
CA HIS A 170 -0.23 -9.89 -0.90
C HIS A 170 0.23 -10.72 -2.10
N ILE A 171 -0.47 -11.80 -2.43
CA ILE A 171 -0.22 -12.59 -3.64
C ILE A 171 -0.44 -11.72 -4.88
N SER A 172 -1.52 -10.96 -4.93
CA SER A 172 -1.87 -10.08 -6.06
C SER A 172 -0.85 -8.95 -6.25
N GLU A 173 -0.44 -8.28 -5.16
CA GLU A 173 0.61 -7.24 -5.17
C GLU A 173 1.94 -7.81 -5.69
N LEU A 174 2.32 -9.00 -5.23
CA LEU A 174 3.54 -9.66 -5.65
C LEU A 174 3.48 -10.03 -7.14
N GLU A 175 2.36 -10.57 -7.62
CA GLU A 175 2.18 -10.90 -9.03
C GLU A 175 2.22 -9.67 -9.94
N GLN A 176 1.66 -8.54 -9.48
CA GLN A 176 1.76 -7.27 -10.18
C GLN A 176 3.22 -6.81 -10.31
N VAL A 177 3.97 -6.77 -9.21
CA VAL A 177 5.39 -6.36 -9.24
C VAL A 177 6.22 -7.32 -10.10
N ARG A 178 5.93 -8.62 -10.09
CA ARG A 178 6.59 -9.59 -10.98
C ARG A 178 6.21 -9.43 -12.45
N ARG A 179 5.00 -8.98 -12.76
CA ARG A 179 4.62 -8.63 -14.13
C ARG A 179 5.38 -7.39 -14.58
N GLU A 180 5.40 -6.34 -13.77
CA GLU A 180 6.15 -5.10 -14.02
C GLU A 180 7.66 -5.36 -14.17
N LEU A 181 8.26 -6.23 -13.36
CA LEU A 181 9.66 -6.65 -13.50
C LEU A 181 9.93 -7.41 -14.80
N ARG A 182 9.03 -8.32 -15.20
CA ARG A 182 9.16 -9.07 -16.46
C ARG A 182 8.95 -8.19 -17.67
N ASP A 183 8.02 -7.25 -17.59
CA ASP A 183 7.77 -6.25 -18.62
C ASP A 183 8.94 -5.27 -18.69
N TYR A 184 9.61 -4.96 -17.58
CA TYR A 184 10.86 -4.19 -17.56
C TYR A 184 12.03 -4.98 -18.16
N LEU A 185 12.14 -6.29 -17.90
CA LEU A 185 13.14 -7.16 -18.54
C LEU A 185 12.91 -7.34 -20.05
N LYS A 186 11.64 -7.31 -20.49
CA LYS A 186 11.24 -7.47 -21.90
C LYS A 186 11.18 -6.15 -22.68
N GLY A 187 10.84 -5.05 -22.00
CA GLY A 187 10.69 -3.71 -22.54
C GLY A 187 12.04 -2.98 -22.62
N GLU A 188 12.27 -2.28 -23.73
CA GLU A 188 13.55 -1.62 -24.06
C GLU A 188 14.77 -2.57 -24.01
N SER A 189 14.62 -3.67 -24.74
CA SER A 189 15.61 -4.71 -25.04
C SER A 189 16.86 -4.20 -25.81
N GLY A 190 17.63 -3.33 -25.18
CA GLY A 190 18.95 -2.95 -25.70
C GLY A 190 19.85 -2.11 -24.78
N LYS A 191 19.37 -1.60 -23.64
CA LYS A 191 20.16 -0.68 -22.78
C LYS A 191 20.09 -0.96 -21.28
N ILE A 192 19.68 -2.15 -20.86
CA ILE A 192 19.75 -2.51 -19.44
C ILE A 192 21.20 -2.85 -19.10
N HIS A 193 21.78 -2.14 -18.15
CA HIS A 193 23.13 -2.41 -17.66
C HIS A 193 23.21 -3.87 -17.16
N PRO A 194 24.24 -4.66 -17.55
CA PRO A 194 24.34 -6.08 -17.18
C PRO A 194 24.21 -6.32 -15.67
N GLY A 195 24.75 -5.42 -14.84
CA GLY A 195 24.61 -5.50 -13.38
C GLY A 195 23.14 -5.47 -12.92
N VAL A 196 22.33 -4.56 -13.48
CA VAL A 196 20.90 -4.43 -13.13
C VAL A 196 20.11 -5.65 -13.60
N SER A 197 20.46 -6.22 -14.75
CA SER A 197 19.87 -7.48 -15.23
C SER A 197 20.13 -8.65 -14.28
N THR A 198 21.35 -8.77 -13.74
CA THR A 198 21.65 -9.83 -12.77
C THR A 198 20.90 -9.65 -11.44
N GLU A 199 20.73 -8.42 -10.98
CA GLU A 199 19.93 -8.14 -9.78
C GLU A 199 18.45 -8.40 -10.00
N LEU A 200 17.90 -8.04 -11.15
CA LEU A 200 16.52 -8.33 -11.53
C LEU A 200 16.22 -9.83 -11.51
N LEU A 201 17.10 -10.65 -12.08
CA LEU A 201 16.95 -12.11 -12.09
C LEU A 201 17.01 -12.71 -10.68
N LYS A 202 17.93 -12.22 -9.83
CA LYS A 202 18.00 -12.63 -8.42
C LYS A 202 16.71 -12.27 -7.68
N LEU A 203 16.20 -11.06 -7.88
CA LEU A 203 14.98 -10.59 -7.23
C LEU A 203 13.74 -11.33 -7.72
N ASP A 204 13.63 -11.65 -9.01
CA ASP A 204 12.51 -12.47 -9.52
C ASP A 204 12.53 -13.88 -8.90
N HIS A 205 13.72 -14.49 -8.71
CA HIS A 205 13.82 -15.76 -8.00
C HIS A 205 13.38 -15.65 -6.53
N LEU A 206 13.83 -14.62 -5.82
CA LEU A 206 13.41 -14.38 -4.42
C LEU A 206 11.91 -14.10 -4.31
N LEU A 207 11.33 -13.34 -5.23
CA LEU A 207 9.90 -13.08 -5.29
C LEU A 207 9.10 -14.34 -5.63
N GLN A 208 9.60 -15.20 -6.52
CA GLN A 208 9.01 -16.51 -6.80
C GLN A 208 8.98 -17.40 -5.56
N ASN A 209 10.06 -17.41 -4.78
CA ASN A 209 10.11 -18.17 -3.52
C ASN A 209 9.09 -17.61 -2.51
N LYS A 210 8.99 -16.28 -2.40
CA LYS A 210 7.99 -15.62 -1.55
C LYS A 210 6.56 -15.88 -2.00
N HIS A 211 6.30 -15.92 -3.31
CA HIS A 211 5.01 -16.29 -3.90
C HIS A 211 4.61 -17.73 -3.57
N GLN A 212 5.53 -18.68 -3.74
CA GLN A 212 5.29 -20.08 -3.39
C GLN A 212 5.00 -20.26 -1.91
N TRP A 213 5.70 -19.52 -1.04
CA TRP A 213 5.42 -19.54 0.38
C TRP A 213 4.02 -18.96 0.69
N LEU A 214 3.69 -17.78 0.14
CA LEU A 214 2.38 -17.15 0.35
C LEU A 214 1.23 -18.03 -0.15
N LEU A 215 1.39 -18.69 -1.30
CA LEU A 215 0.40 -19.65 -1.80
C LEU A 215 0.24 -20.84 -0.86
N ARG A 216 1.33 -21.41 -0.33
CA ARG A 216 1.25 -22.50 0.66
C ARG A 216 0.52 -22.04 1.92
N THR A 217 0.84 -20.87 2.46
CA THR A 217 0.18 -20.29 3.63
C THR A 217 -1.29 -19.98 3.36
N TYR A 218 -1.61 -19.45 2.19
CA TYR A 218 -2.97 -19.18 1.76
C TYR A 218 -3.79 -20.47 1.64
N HIS A 219 -3.27 -21.50 0.96
CA HIS A 219 -3.91 -22.81 0.89
C HIS A 219 -4.08 -23.44 2.27
N GLN A 220 -3.09 -23.35 3.16
CA GLN A 220 -3.21 -23.81 4.54
C GLN A 220 -4.31 -23.05 5.31
N SER A 221 -4.44 -21.74 5.11
CA SER A 221 -5.49 -20.94 5.72
C SER A 221 -6.90 -21.29 5.21
N LEU A 222 -7.01 -21.79 3.97
CA LEU A 222 -8.27 -22.21 3.36
C LEU A 222 -8.64 -23.67 3.68
N GLU A 223 -7.66 -24.57 3.73
CA GLU A 223 -7.92 -26.01 3.66
C GLU A 223 -8.14 -26.69 5.01
N ARG A 224 -7.68 -26.14 6.15
CA ARG A 224 -8.08 -26.51 7.53
C ARG A 224 -7.13 -25.89 8.56
N SER A 225 -7.64 -25.66 9.77
CA SER A 225 -6.89 -25.32 10.99
C SER A 225 -5.54 -26.05 11.05
N ASN A 226 -4.46 -25.26 11.06
CA ASN A 226 -3.05 -25.64 11.13
C ASN A 226 -2.82 -27.04 11.72
N LEU A 227 -2.31 -27.98 10.90
CA LEU A 227 -1.81 -29.29 11.36
C LEU A 227 -0.69 -29.17 12.43
N GLY A 228 -0.10 -27.98 12.58
CA GLY A 228 0.88 -27.65 13.61
C GLY A 228 0.32 -26.98 14.87
N ARG A 229 -0.99 -26.71 14.95
CA ARG A 229 -1.64 -26.24 16.19
C ARG A 229 -2.20 -27.42 16.95
N SER A 230 -1.95 -27.44 18.27
CA SER A 230 -2.57 -28.40 19.17
C SER A 230 -4.10 -28.32 19.05
N SER A 231 -4.77 -29.46 18.99
CA SER A 231 -6.24 -29.58 18.97
C SER A 231 -6.94 -28.85 20.12
N ASN A 232 -6.18 -28.41 21.12
CA ASN A 232 -6.66 -27.72 22.31
C ASN A 232 -6.88 -26.21 22.12
N GLU A 233 -6.50 -25.62 20.97
CA GLU A 233 -6.81 -24.20 20.65
C GLU A 233 -8.23 -23.99 20.05
N GLN A 234 -9.09 -25.00 20.09
CA GLN A 234 -10.48 -24.92 19.61
C GLN A 234 -11.40 -24.18 20.59
N ILE A 235 -11.16 -22.90 20.86
CA ILE A 235 -12.05 -22.12 21.74
C ILE A 235 -13.25 -21.51 20.99
N PHE A 236 -13.30 -21.46 19.64
CA PHE A 236 -14.33 -20.63 18.97
C PHE A 236 -15.05 -21.18 17.74
N ASN A 237 -15.30 -22.49 17.59
CA ASN A 237 -16.23 -22.90 16.53
C ASN A 237 -17.01 -24.20 16.81
N HIS A 238 -17.84 -24.17 17.86
CA HIS A 238 -18.76 -25.25 18.21
C HIS A 238 -19.69 -25.63 17.05
N GLU A 239 -20.20 -24.66 16.28
CA GLU A 239 -21.07 -24.92 15.13
C GLU A 239 -20.37 -25.66 13.98
N GLN A 240 -19.08 -25.40 13.73
CA GLN A 240 -18.34 -26.11 12.69
C GLN A 240 -17.99 -27.54 13.13
N LEU A 241 -17.77 -27.77 14.43
CA LEU A 241 -17.64 -29.11 14.98
C LEU A 241 -18.96 -29.88 14.88
N GLN A 242 -20.08 -29.25 15.23
CA GLN A 242 -21.41 -29.83 15.12
C GLN A 242 -21.71 -30.28 13.69
N ARG A 243 -21.53 -29.38 12.70
CA ARG A 243 -21.74 -29.72 11.29
C ARG A 243 -20.84 -30.84 10.79
N LYS A 244 -19.60 -30.92 11.28
CA LYS A 244 -18.69 -32.01 10.92
C LYS A 244 -19.16 -33.33 11.53
N LEU A 245 -19.62 -33.33 12.78
CA LEU A 245 -20.23 -34.48 13.44
C LEU A 245 -21.45 -34.96 12.65
N ASP A 246 -22.36 -34.06 12.29
CA ASP A 246 -23.55 -34.38 11.50
C ASP A 246 -23.17 -35.00 10.13
N CYS A 247 -22.13 -34.46 9.47
CA CYS A 247 -21.64 -35.01 8.21
C CYS A 247 -20.99 -36.39 8.38
N PHE A 248 -20.28 -36.62 9.48
CA PHE A 248 -19.69 -37.91 9.79
C PHE A 248 -20.76 -38.95 10.11
N GLU A 249 -21.81 -38.58 10.84
CA GLU A 249 -22.95 -39.45 11.14
C GLU A 249 -23.72 -39.85 9.87
N LEU A 250 -23.85 -38.93 8.91
CA LEU A 250 -24.49 -39.19 7.61
C LEU A 250 -23.66 -40.07 6.67
N LEU A 251 -22.33 -40.00 6.75
CA LEU A 251 -21.41 -40.69 5.83
C LEU A 251 -20.82 -41.98 6.42
N ALA A 252 -20.95 -42.21 7.73
CA ALA A 252 -20.42 -43.39 8.38
C ALA A 252 -21.23 -44.64 8.00
N PRO A 253 -20.56 -45.77 7.70
CA PRO A 253 -21.21 -47.07 7.62
C PRO A 253 -21.86 -47.44 8.96
N LYS A 254 -23.08 -48.00 8.91
CA LYS A 254 -23.88 -48.33 10.10
C LYS A 254 -23.13 -49.18 11.14
N ASP A 255 -22.27 -50.08 10.66
CA ASP A 255 -21.47 -50.97 11.51
C ASP A 255 -20.48 -50.21 12.41
N VAL A 256 -19.95 -49.08 11.93
CA VAL A 256 -19.01 -48.25 12.70
C VAL A 256 -19.74 -47.40 13.73
N SER A 257 -20.90 -46.85 13.38
CA SER A 257 -21.74 -46.11 14.33
C SER A 257 -22.28 -47.01 15.45
N GLU A 258 -22.69 -48.24 15.14
CA GLU A 258 -23.16 -49.20 16.16
C GLU A 258 -22.03 -49.66 17.09
N MET A 259 -20.81 -49.83 16.57
CA MET A 259 -19.64 -50.19 17.37
C MET A 259 -19.22 -49.06 18.32
N VAL A 260 -19.25 -47.80 17.86
CA VAL A 260 -18.95 -46.64 18.71
C VAL A 260 -20.01 -46.46 19.79
N ASN A 261 -21.30 -46.62 19.45
CA ASN A 261 -22.37 -46.54 20.45
C ASN A 261 -22.26 -47.64 21.52
N LYS A 262 -21.91 -48.88 21.13
CA LYS A 262 -21.67 -49.97 22.09
C LYS A 262 -20.49 -49.68 23.03
N LEU A 263 -19.42 -49.07 22.51
CA LEU A 263 -18.27 -48.67 23.33
C LEU A 263 -18.62 -47.51 24.28
N CYS A 264 -19.51 -46.60 23.89
CA CYS A 264 -19.99 -45.54 24.77
C CYS A 264 -20.98 -46.04 25.83
N ASP A 265 -21.76 -47.08 25.52
CA ASP A 265 -22.68 -47.72 26.48
C ASP A 265 -21.94 -48.60 27.50
N ASP A 266 -20.74 -49.11 27.18
CA ASP A 266 -19.91 -49.94 28.07
C ASP A 266 -19.16 -49.14 29.17
N ASP A 267 -19.17 -47.80 29.10
CA ASP A 267 -18.54 -46.89 30.07
C ASP A 267 -19.53 -46.28 31.11
N LEU A 268 -20.73 -46.88 31.29
CA LEU A 268 -21.74 -46.52 32.30
C LEU A 268 -21.98 -47.61 33.37
#